data_AF-A0A524L3E7-F1
#
_entry.id   AF-A0A524L3E7-F1
#
_cell.length_a   1.000
_cell.length_b   1.000
_cell.length_c   1.000
_cell.angle_alpha   90.00
_cell.angle_beta   90.00
_cell.angle_gamma   90.00
#
_symmetry.space_group_name_H-M   'P 1'
#
loop_
_entity.id
_entity.type
_entity.pdbx_description
1 polymer ?
#
loop_
_entity_poly.entity_id
_entity_poly.type
_entity_poly.pdbx_seq_one_letter_code
_entity_poly.pdbx_strand_id
1 'polypeptide(L)' 'AEGFPPEERPFRAHLTLGRVKDRSFPTVAALALPAAELAVEQAVLFRSELSSAGSLYLPLERVPLGAGQVHHPI' A
#
# COMPACT_ATOMS: atom_id res chain seq x y z
N ALA A 1 7.26 -5.17 -15.80
CA ALA A 1 7.32 -3.76 -15.42
C ALA A 1 8.49 -3.13 -16.16
N GLU A 2 8.27 -2.69 -17.39
CA GLU A 2 9.33 -2.02 -18.13
C GLU A 2 9.58 -0.66 -17.49
N GLY A 3 10.83 -0.36 -17.15
CA GLY A 3 11.26 0.96 -16.64
C GLY A 3 11.26 1.17 -15.13
N PHE A 4 10.81 0.20 -14.31
CA PHE A 4 10.89 0.30 -12.84
C PHE A 4 11.93 -0.67 -12.28
N PRO A 5 12.99 -0.19 -11.60
CA PRO A 5 13.95 -1.07 -10.97
C PRO A 5 13.25 -1.91 -9.88
N PRO A 6 13.62 -3.20 -9.73
CA PRO A 6 13.07 -4.03 -8.67
C PRO A 6 13.50 -3.49 -7.30
N GLU A 7 12.61 -3.61 -6.32
CA GLU A 7 12.94 -3.36 -4.91
C GLU A 7 13.82 -4.51 -4.41
N GLU A 8 14.99 -4.17 -3.87
CA GLU A 8 15.95 -5.16 -3.34
C GLU A 8 15.54 -5.66 -1.95
N ARG A 9 14.77 -4.87 -1.21
CA ARG A 9 14.28 -5.25 0.11
C ARG A 9 13.19 -6.31 -0.01
N PRO A 10 13.19 -7.33 0.87
CA PRO A 10 12.12 -8.32 0.87
C PRO A 10 10.78 -7.66 1.20
N PHE A 11 9.74 -8.09 0.50
CA PHE A 11 8.39 -7.64 0.76
C PHE A 11 7.96 -7.98 2.19
N ARG A 12 7.46 -6.98 2.91
CA ARG A 12 6.84 -7.13 4.24
C ARG A 12 5.49 -6.45 4.21
N ALA A 13 4.41 -7.22 4.15
CA ALA A 13 3.06 -6.67 4.19
C ALA A 13 2.82 -5.94 5.51
N HIS A 14 2.48 -4.65 5.45
CA HIS A 14 2.21 -3.83 6.63
C HIS A 14 1.30 -2.65 6.26
N LEU A 15 0.63 -2.09 7.27
CA LEU A 15 -0.10 -0.84 7.16
C LEU A 15 0.71 0.26 7.86
N THR A 16 1.00 1.36 7.15
CA THR A 16 1.66 2.52 7.77
C THR A 16 0.66 3.27 8.65
N LEU A 17 0.90 3.31 9.96
CA LEU A 17 0.03 4.01 10.93
C LEU A 17 0.46 5.45 11.20
N GLY A 18 1.73 5.76 10.96
CA GLY A 18 2.30 7.09 11.16
C GLY A 18 3.72 7.16 10.62
N ARG A 19 4.18 8.38 10.35
CA ARG A 19 5.54 8.67 9.91
C ARG A 19 6.13 9.77 10.78
N VAL A 20 7.14 9.43 11.57
CA VAL A 20 7.86 10.37 12.42
C VAL A 20 8.91 11.07 11.58
N LYS A 21 8.92 12.41 11.58
CA LYS A 21 9.93 13.21 10.86
C LYS A 21 11.15 13.53 11.74
N ASP A 22 10.97 13.53 13.05
CA ASP A 22 12.01 13.86 14.03
C ASP A 22 12.89 12.65 14.37
N ARG A 23 14.05 12.92 15.00
CA ARG A 23 15.02 11.88 15.40
C ARG A 23 14.57 11.08 16.64
N SER A 24 13.54 11.54 17.35
CA SER A 24 12.96 10.84 18.50
C SER A 24 11.75 10.02 18.08
N PHE A 25 11.85 8.70 18.24
CA PHE A 25 10.70 7.82 18.07
C PHE A 25 9.85 7.83 19.34
N PRO A 26 8.52 8.05 19.24
CA PRO A 26 7.63 7.88 20.38
C PRO A 26 7.56 6.40 20.76
N THR A 27 7.34 6.12 22.05
CA THR A 27 7.00 4.76 22.47
C THR A 27 5.63 4.37 21.89
N VAL A 28 5.56 3.21 21.26
CA VAL A 28 4.32 2.65 20.67
C VAL A 28 3.75 1.50 21.49
N ALA A 29 4.35 1.19 22.66
CA ALA A 29 3.97 0.06 23.49
C ALA A 29 2.53 0.12 24.02
N ALA A 30 1.96 1.33 24.13
CA ALA A 30 0.58 1.54 24.55
C ALA A 30 -0.44 1.44 23.40
N LEU A 31 0.01 1.31 22.14
CA LEU A 31 -0.91 1.13 21.02
C LEU A 31 -1.50 -0.28 21.05
N ALA A 32 -2.73 -0.38 21.52
CA ALA A 32 -3.54 -1.58 21.34
C ALA A 32 -4.07 -1.62 19.91
N LEU A 33 -3.45 -2.44 19.06
CA LEU A 33 -3.91 -2.65 17.69
C LEU A 33 -4.75 -3.94 17.64
N PRO A 34 -6.00 -3.88 17.20
CA PRO A 34 -6.79 -5.09 17.02
C PRO A 34 -6.18 -5.94 15.90
N ALA A 35 -6.07 -7.24 16.14
CA ALA A 35 -5.86 -8.19 15.06
C ALA A 35 -7.16 -8.31 14.27
N ALA A 36 -7.09 -8.08 12.97
CA ALA A 36 -8.23 -8.22 12.07
C ALA A 36 -7.82 -9.07 10.88
N GLU A 37 -8.67 -10.03 10.54
CA GLU A 37 -8.62 -10.71 9.25
C GLU A 37 -9.44 -9.92 8.23
N LEU A 38 -8.93 -9.89 7.00
CA LEU A 38 -9.47 -9.10 5.91
C LEU A 38 -9.48 -9.98 4.66
N ALA A 39 -10.65 -10.14 4.03
CA ALA A 39 -10.74 -10.68 2.68
C ALA A 39 -10.29 -9.60 1.68
N VAL A 40 -9.24 -9.89 0.89
CA VAL A 40 -8.75 -8.96 -0.14
C VAL A 40 -9.44 -9.28 -1.47
N GLU A 41 -10.33 -8.39 -1.90
CA GLU A 41 -11.14 -8.59 -3.10
C GLU A 41 -10.58 -7.92 -4.35
N GLN A 42 -9.63 -6.99 -4.21
CA GLN A 42 -9.06 -6.24 -5.33
C GLN A 42 -7.69 -5.67 -5.02
N ALA A 43 -6.87 -5.50 -6.06
CA ALA A 43 -5.72 -4.61 -6.05
C ALA A 43 -6.08 -3.29 -6.75
N VAL A 44 -5.49 -2.17 -6.31
CA VAL A 44 -5.78 -0.86 -6.90
C VAL A 44 -4.47 -0.17 -7.27
N LEU A 45 -4.34 0.26 -8.52
CA LEU A 45 -3.25 1.12 -8.97
C LEU A 45 -3.59 2.56 -8.59
N PHE A 46 -2.69 3.21 -7.85
CA PHE A 46 -2.87 4.60 -7.42
C PHE A 46 -1.84 5.53 -8.06
N ARG A 47 -2.26 6.77 -8.35
CA ARG A 47 -1.38 7.91 -8.56
C ARG A 47 -1.21 8.67 -7.25
N SER A 48 0.03 8.93 -6.87
CA SER A 48 0.35 9.81 -5.73
C SER A 48 0.66 11.21 -6.24
N GLU A 49 -0.12 12.20 -5.82
CA GLU A 49 0.14 13.61 -6.09
C GLU A 49 0.61 14.30 -4.80
N LEU A 50 1.81 14.90 -4.83
CA LEU A 50 2.38 15.56 -3.66
C LEU A 50 1.85 17.00 -3.54
N SER A 51 1.44 17.36 -2.33
CA SER A 51 1.07 18.73 -1.96
C SER A 51 1.75 19.13 -0.65
N SER A 52 1.68 20.43 -0.32
CA SER A 52 2.13 20.94 0.98
C SER A 52 1.37 20.33 2.17
N ALA A 53 0.14 19.86 1.95
CA ALA A 53 -0.68 19.19 2.97
C ALA A 53 -0.40 17.68 3.09
N GLY A 54 0.38 17.09 2.18
CA GLY A 54 0.64 15.65 2.10
C GLY A 54 0.35 15.06 0.72
N SER A 55 0.40 13.74 0.62
CA SER A 55 0.10 13.00 -0.61
C SER A 55 -1.40 12.77 -0.78
N LEU A 56 -1.95 13.13 -1.94
CA LEU A 56 -3.26 12.70 -2.39
C LEU A 56 -3.13 11.43 -3.24
N TYR A 57 -3.90 10.39 -2.92
CA TYR A 57 -3.92 9.13 -3.66
C TYR A 57 -5.18 9.05 -4.53
N LEU A 58 -4.99 9.02 -5.85
CA LEU A 58 -6.07 8.93 -6.83
C LEU A 58 -6.11 7.51 -7.41
N PRO A 59 -7.22 6.78 -7.32
CA PRO A 59 -7.34 5.46 -7.92
C PRO A 59 -7.36 5.59 -9.45
N LEU A 60 -6.48 4.85 -10.12
CA LEU A 60 -6.41 4.79 -11.59
C LEU A 60 -7.11 3.55 -12.13
N GLU A 61 -6.90 2.40 -11.48
CA GLU A 61 -7.44 1.12 -11.94
C GLU A 61 -7.70 0.20 -10.75
N ARG A 62 -8.76 -0.61 -10.85
CA ARG A 62 -9.15 -1.61 -9.85
C ARG A 62 -9.14 -2.98 -10.51
N VAL A 63 -8.32 -3.88 -9.99
CA VAL A 63 -8.16 -5.25 -10.49
C VAL A 63 -8.82 -6.21 -9.48
N PRO A 64 -9.96 -6.84 -9.82
CA PRO A 64 -10.61 -7.78 -8.92
C PRO A 64 -9.76 -9.03 -8.72
N LEU A 65 -9.77 -9.58 -7.50
CA LEU A 65 -9.15 -10.83 -7.12
C LEU A 65 -10.25 -11.88 -6.88
N GLY A 66 -9.98 -13.14 -7.21
CA GLY A 66 -10.92 -14.24 -6.97
C GLY A 66 -11.93 -14.53 -8.10
N ALA A 67 -11.99 -13.69 -9.13
CA ALA A 67 -12.60 -14.08 -10.41
C ALA A 67 -11.58 -14.93 -11.19
N GLY A 68 -11.96 -16.15 -11.55
CA GLY A 68 -11.12 -17.04 -12.37
C GLY A 68 -10.61 -16.32 -13.62
N GLN A 69 -9.34 -16.59 -13.94
CA GLN A 69 -8.52 -15.95 -14.98
C GLN A 69 -9.31 -15.40 -16.19
N VAL A 70 -9.23 -14.09 -16.41
CA VAL A 70 -9.49 -13.52 -17.74
C VAL A 70 -8.12 -13.30 -18.38
N HIS A 71 -7.70 -14.30 -19.15
CA HIS A 71 -6.53 -14.21 -20.02
C HIS A 71 -6.81 -13.09 -21.04
N HIS A 72 -6.11 -11.96 -20.97
CA HIS A 72 -6.14 -10.96 -22.03
C HIS A 72 -5.09 -11.38 -23.07
N PRO A 73 -5.48 -11.81 -24.28
CA PRO A 73 -4.50 -12.06 -25.34
C PRO A 73 -3.90 -10.72 -25.78
N ILE A 74 -2.59 -10.76 -26.05
CA ILE A 74 -1.80 -9.68 -26.65
C ILE A 74 -2.26 -9.44 -28.08
#